data_AF-A0A971JJC9-F1
#
_entry.id   AF-A0A971JJC9-F1
#
_cell.length_a   1.000
_cell.length_b   1.000
_cell.length_c   1.000
_cell.angle_alpha   90.00
_cell.angle_beta   90.00
_cell.angle_gamma   90.00
#
_symmetry.space_group_name_H-M   'P 1'
#
loop_
_entity.id
_entity.type
_entity.pdbx_description
1 polymer ?
#
loop_
_entity_poly.entity_id
_entity_poly.type
_entity_poly.pdbx_seq_one_letter_code
_entity_poly.pdbx_strand_id
1 'polypeptide(L)'
;MPESDSGYVDYLEILGLPPDFKPADVRRNYRKKIKDLLAEITGQVMTEDRRNQYLLQIAQLNAAFYILRDNDLAAKYLADREEVMSLEEAWQQAAGDASAADGGRRQFDQALRHFLSTYLEEIMLQAGRDAECVENSGWDPAHERHASSVLRHYRQRLYHKIHERLPYYDVTRPEVDWAERANFVRAMLRGGDA
;
A
#
# COMPACT_ATOMS: atom_id res chain seq x y z
N MET A 1 -8.13 -8.16 -10.17
CA MET A 1 -6.69 -7.81 -10.26
C MET A 1 -5.99 -8.63 -9.20
N PRO A 2 -4.88 -9.32 -9.52
CA PRO A 2 -4.15 -10.03 -8.48
C PRO A 2 -3.64 -8.97 -7.50
N GLU A 3 -4.01 -9.11 -6.23
CA GLU A 3 -3.23 -8.46 -5.18
C GLU A 3 -1.87 -9.17 -5.24
N SER A 4 -0.78 -8.44 -5.48
CA SER A 4 0.54 -9.02 -5.28
C SER A 4 0.56 -9.60 -3.86
N ASP A 5 0.95 -10.86 -3.71
CA ASP A 5 0.91 -11.57 -2.43
C ASP A 5 1.73 -10.82 -1.35
N SER A 6 2.71 -10.05 -1.82
CA SER A 6 3.61 -9.20 -1.04
C SER A 6 2.97 -7.92 -0.49
N GLY A 7 1.79 -7.47 -0.94
CA GLY A 7 1.16 -6.22 -0.45
C GLY A 7 1.90 -4.92 -0.79
N TYR A 8 3.12 -5.00 -1.32
CA TYR A 8 3.81 -3.88 -1.94
C TYR A 8 3.23 -3.63 -3.32
N VAL A 9 3.02 -2.35 -3.66
CA VAL A 9 2.56 -1.99 -5.00
C VAL A 9 3.61 -2.38 -6.03
N ASP A 10 3.20 -3.20 -7.00
CA ASP A 10 4.04 -3.67 -8.07
C ASP A 10 3.59 -3.07 -9.40
N TYR A 11 4.31 -2.04 -9.84
CA TYR A 11 3.96 -1.32 -11.06
C TYR A 11 4.29 -2.09 -12.33
N LEU A 12 5.22 -3.03 -12.28
CA LEU A 12 5.47 -3.94 -13.38
C LEU A 12 4.28 -4.88 -13.55
N GLU A 13 3.80 -5.48 -12.46
CA GLU A 13 2.63 -6.35 -12.47
C GLU A 13 1.36 -5.60 -12.90
N ILE A 14 1.14 -4.39 -12.38
CA ILE A 14 0.00 -3.53 -12.75
C ILE A 14 -0.01 -3.30 -14.27
N LEU A 15 1.14 -3.01 -14.89
CA LEU A 15 1.25 -2.86 -16.34
C LEU A 15 1.47 -4.17 -17.11
N GLY A 16 1.56 -5.32 -16.43
CA GLY A 16 1.81 -6.61 -17.06
C GLY A 16 3.13 -6.62 -17.84
N LEU A 17 4.18 -6.07 -17.24
CA LEU A 17 5.51 -5.96 -17.81
C LEU A 17 6.45 -7.01 -17.18
N PRO A 18 7.38 -7.59 -17.97
CA PRO A 18 8.43 -8.42 -17.41
C PRO A 18 9.50 -7.57 -16.68
N PRO A 19 10.37 -8.18 -15.86
CA PRO A 19 11.44 -7.45 -15.17
C PRO A 19 12.42 -6.72 -16.10
N ASP A 20 12.63 -7.24 -17.32
CA ASP A 20 13.53 -6.70 -18.35
C ASP A 20 12.79 -5.86 -19.41
N PHE A 21 11.68 -5.22 -19.03
CA PHE A 21 10.81 -4.49 -19.93
C PHE A 21 11.53 -3.39 -20.73
N LYS A 22 11.00 -3.12 -21.94
CA LYS A 22 11.45 -1.99 -22.77
C LYS A 22 10.52 -0.79 -22.56
N PRO A 23 11.03 0.46 -22.64
CA PRO A 23 10.20 1.66 -22.52
C PRO A 23 9.02 1.73 -23.50
N ALA A 24 9.16 1.13 -24.69
CA ALA A 24 8.07 1.05 -25.67
C ALA A 24 6.89 0.18 -25.19
N ASP A 25 7.16 -0.86 -24.41
CA ASP A 25 6.14 -1.76 -23.87
C ASP A 25 5.31 -1.07 -22.78
N VAL A 26 5.92 -0.15 -22.02
CA VAL A 26 5.25 0.65 -20.97
C VAL A 26 4.08 1.45 -21.56
N ARG A 27 4.34 2.26 -22.60
CA ARG A 27 3.30 3.07 -23.27
C ARG A 27 2.20 2.19 -23.86
N ARG A 28 2.58 1.11 -24.56
CA ARG A 28 1.63 0.20 -25.22
C ARG A 28 0.70 -0.45 -24.20
N ASN A 29 1.27 -1.01 -23.13
CA ASN A 29 0.50 -1.72 -22.12
C ASN A 29 -0.39 -0.77 -21.32
N TYR A 30 0.11 0.42 -20.96
CA TYR A 30 -0.68 1.44 -20.29
C TYR A 30 -1.92 1.83 -21.10
N ARG A 31 -1.73 2.25 -22.37
CA ARG A 31 -2.85 2.67 -23.24
C ARG A 31 -3.91 1.58 -23.41
N LYS A 32 -3.49 0.32 -23.51
CA LYS A 32 -4.41 -0.82 -23.57
C LYS A 32 -5.21 -0.94 -22.27
N LYS A 33 -4.51 -1.03 -21.13
CA LYS A 33 -5.14 -1.26 -19.82
C LYS A 33 -6.06 -0.13 -19.39
N ILE A 34 -5.67 1.13 -19.60
CA ILE A 34 -6.51 2.27 -19.23
C ILE A 34 -7.77 2.33 -20.10
N LYS A 35 -7.66 2.05 -21.40
CA LYS A 35 -8.82 1.96 -22.29
C LYS A 35 -9.77 0.85 -21.88
N ASP A 36 -9.24 -0.35 -21.59
CA ASP A 36 -10.03 -1.50 -21.16
C ASP A 36 -10.77 -1.18 -19.84
N LEU A 37 -10.09 -0.52 -18.89
CA LEU A 37 -10.67 -0.08 -17.62
C LEU A 37 -11.79 0.96 -17.82
N LEU A 38 -11.57 1.98 -18.64
CA LEU A 38 -12.60 3.00 -18.92
C LEU A 38 -13.84 2.42 -19.61
N ALA A 39 -13.64 1.42 -20.48
CA ALA A 39 -14.75 0.71 -21.11
C ALA A 39 -15.57 -0.09 -20.08
N GLU A 40 -14.90 -0.74 -19.11
CA GLU A 40 -15.55 -1.45 -18.01
C GLU A 40 -16.39 -0.50 -17.13
N ILE A 41 -15.83 0.66 -16.76
CA ILE A 41 -16.49 1.67 -15.92
C ILE A 41 -17.80 2.15 -16.56
N THR A 42 -17.78 2.40 -17.87
CA THR A 42 -18.94 2.93 -18.62
C THR A 42 -20.11 1.93 -18.68
N GLY A 43 -19.81 0.63 -18.60
CA GLY A 43 -20.81 -0.44 -18.72
C GLY A 43 -21.50 -0.84 -17.41
N GLN A 44 -21.17 -0.24 -16.27
CA GLN A 44 -21.61 -0.71 -14.95
C GLN A 44 -22.40 0.32 -14.15
N VAL A 45 -23.28 -0.17 -13.26
CA VAL A 45 -23.94 0.66 -12.24
C VAL A 45 -22.89 1.14 -11.23
N MET A 46 -22.82 2.46 -11.06
CA MET A 46 -21.80 3.13 -10.26
C MET A 46 -22.24 3.29 -8.80
N THR A 47 -21.78 2.38 -7.94
CA THR A 47 -21.83 2.55 -6.48
C THR A 47 -20.63 3.38 -5.98
N GLU A 48 -20.69 3.88 -4.75
CA GLU A 48 -19.57 4.62 -4.15
C GLU A 48 -18.32 3.75 -4.00
N ASP A 49 -18.46 2.51 -3.52
CA ASP A 49 -17.34 1.57 -3.39
C ASP A 49 -16.67 1.27 -4.74
N ARG A 50 -17.47 1.07 -5.79
CA ARG A 50 -16.94 0.87 -7.15
C ARG A 50 -16.24 2.11 -7.66
N ARG A 51 -16.79 3.31 -7.41
CA ARG A 51 -16.12 4.57 -7.76
C ARG A 51 -14.76 4.68 -7.09
N ASN A 52 -14.67 4.36 -5.79
CA ASN A 52 -13.41 4.37 -5.04
C ASN A 52 -12.41 3.36 -5.62
N GLN A 53 -12.88 2.15 -5.93
CA GLN A 53 -12.07 1.11 -6.54
C GLN A 53 -11.54 1.52 -7.93
N TYR A 54 -12.39 2.06 -8.79
CA TYR A 54 -12.00 2.50 -10.12
C TYR A 54 -11.03 3.67 -10.09
N LEU A 55 -11.27 4.62 -9.20
CA LEU A 55 -10.36 5.74 -9.02
C LEU A 55 -8.98 5.27 -8.55
N LEU A 56 -8.92 4.30 -7.64
CA LEU A 56 -7.64 3.68 -7.24
C LEU A 56 -6.96 2.96 -8.41
N GLN A 57 -7.71 2.20 -9.21
CA GLN A 57 -7.15 1.49 -10.37
C GLN A 57 -6.61 2.44 -11.44
N ILE A 58 -7.31 3.54 -11.72
CA ILE A 58 -6.83 4.59 -12.63
C ILE A 58 -5.56 5.23 -12.06
N ALA A 59 -5.55 5.60 -10.77
CA ALA A 59 -4.38 6.19 -10.12
C ALA A 59 -3.17 5.25 -10.16
N GLN A 60 -3.38 3.95 -9.94
CA GLN A 60 -2.35 2.91 -10.06
C GLN A 60 -1.79 2.79 -11.47
N LEU A 61 -2.65 2.76 -12.50
CA LEU A 61 -2.20 2.71 -13.90
C LEU A 61 -1.43 3.97 -14.30
N ASN A 62 -1.91 5.14 -13.86
CA ASN A 62 -1.24 6.42 -14.13
C ASN A 62 0.13 6.47 -13.45
N ALA A 63 0.23 6.07 -12.19
CA ALA A 63 1.51 6.00 -11.48
C ALA A 63 2.47 4.99 -12.12
N ALA A 64 1.98 3.80 -12.48
CA ALA A 64 2.79 2.81 -13.15
C ALA A 64 3.39 3.35 -14.45
N PHE A 65 2.56 4.02 -15.25
CA PHE A 65 3.00 4.64 -16.49
C PHE A 65 4.00 5.77 -16.26
N TYR A 66 3.68 6.66 -15.32
CA TYR A 66 4.49 7.82 -14.96
C TYR A 66 5.89 7.42 -14.48
N ILE A 67 5.96 6.41 -13.60
CA ILE A 67 7.22 5.87 -13.06
C ILE A 67 8.00 5.14 -14.14
N LEU A 68 7.39 4.14 -14.79
CA LEU A 68 8.13 3.16 -15.59
C LEU A 68 8.57 3.68 -16.96
N ARG A 69 8.01 4.80 -17.44
CA ARG A 69 8.45 5.42 -18.71
C ARG A 69 9.74 6.24 -18.55
N ASP A 70 10.09 6.60 -17.32
CA ASP A 70 11.30 7.37 -16.98
C ASP A 70 12.32 6.41 -16.35
N ASN A 71 13.50 6.31 -16.96
CA ASN A 71 14.50 5.33 -16.54
C ASN A 71 15.03 5.58 -15.13
N ASP A 72 15.22 6.85 -14.75
CA ASP A 72 15.81 7.21 -13.46
C ASP A 72 14.78 6.99 -12.35
N LEU A 73 13.54 7.41 -12.59
CA LEU A 73 12.44 7.19 -11.65
C LEU A 73 12.09 5.70 -11.51
N ALA A 74 12.11 4.95 -12.62
CA ALA A 74 11.92 3.50 -12.61
C ALA A 74 13.01 2.79 -11.81
N ALA A 75 14.28 3.13 -12.06
CA ALA A 75 15.41 2.54 -11.33
C ALA A 75 15.32 2.84 -9.82
N LYS A 76 14.98 4.08 -9.46
CA LYS A 76 14.76 4.45 -8.06
C LYS A 76 13.61 3.67 -7.42
N TYR A 77 12.47 3.59 -8.09
CA TYR A 77 11.31 2.83 -7.60
C TYR A 77 11.67 1.35 -7.34
N LEU A 78 12.35 0.71 -8.28
CA LEU A 78 12.75 -0.69 -8.15
C LEU A 78 13.73 -0.89 -6.98
N ALA A 79 14.70 0.02 -6.82
CA ALA A 79 15.64 0.00 -5.70
C ALA A 79 14.94 0.19 -4.35
N ASP A 80 14.07 1.20 -4.23
CA ASP A 80 13.33 1.47 -2.98
C ASP A 80 12.38 0.29 -2.63
N ARG A 81 11.77 -0.35 -3.63
CA ARG A 81 10.92 -1.54 -3.43
C ARG A 81 11.74 -2.73 -2.92
N GLU A 82 12.88 -2.99 -3.53
CA GLU A 82 13.80 -4.06 -3.14
C GLU A 82 14.35 -3.84 -1.72
N GLU A 83 14.69 -2.60 -1.38
CA GLU A 83 15.19 -2.22 -0.05
C GLU A 83 14.16 -2.55 1.04
N VAL A 84 12.91 -2.13 0.88
CA VAL A 84 11.86 -2.38 1.88
C VAL A 84 11.59 -3.87 2.04
N MET A 85 11.56 -4.63 0.94
CA MET A 85 11.38 -6.09 0.98
C MET A 85 12.57 -6.78 1.66
N SER A 86 13.80 -6.34 1.37
CA SER A 86 15.02 -6.87 2.00
C SER A 86 15.05 -6.59 3.50
N LEU A 87 14.58 -5.41 3.93
CA LEU A 87 14.45 -5.06 5.35
C LEU A 87 13.39 -5.91 6.06
N GLU A 88 12.27 -6.21 5.39
CA GLU A 88 11.25 -7.13 5.92
C GLU A 88 11.85 -8.53 6.13
N GLU A 89 12.53 -9.07 5.12
CA GLU A 89 13.17 -10.39 5.18
C GLU A 89 14.24 -10.45 6.27
N ALA A 90 15.11 -9.44 6.34
CA ALA A 90 16.16 -9.37 7.36
C ALA A 90 15.55 -9.33 8.77
N TRP A 91 14.46 -8.59 8.97
CA TRP A 91 13.76 -8.54 10.24
C TRP A 91 13.08 -9.87 10.58
N GLN A 92 12.43 -10.53 9.62
CA GLN A 92 11.85 -11.86 9.80
C GLN A 92 12.91 -12.89 10.21
N GLN A 93 14.11 -12.83 9.64
CA GLN A 93 15.24 -13.71 9.99
C GLN A 93 15.81 -13.41 11.38
N ALA A 94 15.78 -12.15 11.81
CA ALA A 94 16.24 -11.71 13.13
C ALA A 94 15.24 -12.00 14.27
N ALA A 95 14.07 -12.58 13.99
CA ALA A 95 13.00 -12.82 14.97
C ALA A 95 13.39 -13.75 16.14
N GLY A 96 14.59 -14.35 16.16
CA GLY A 96 15.14 -15.11 17.29
C GLY A 96 16.01 -14.29 18.27
N ASP A 97 16.36 -13.05 17.95
CA ASP A 97 17.20 -12.16 18.77
C ASP A 97 16.47 -10.84 19.04
N ALA A 98 16.04 -10.65 20.29
CA ALA A 98 15.26 -9.49 20.71
C ALA A 98 15.95 -8.14 20.46
N SER A 99 17.29 -8.09 20.55
CA SER A 99 18.02 -6.84 20.34
C SER A 99 18.19 -6.52 18.86
N ALA A 100 18.41 -7.54 18.02
CA ALA A 100 18.47 -7.38 16.57
C ALA A 100 17.08 -7.07 15.98
N ALA A 101 16.02 -7.64 16.56
CA ALA A 101 14.65 -7.47 16.12
C ALA A 101 14.13 -6.04 16.26
N ASP A 102 14.43 -5.30 17.35
CA ASP A 102 13.92 -3.92 17.51
C ASP A 102 14.63 -2.90 16.59
N GLY A 103 15.93 -3.10 16.34
CA GLY A 103 16.67 -2.30 15.36
C GLY A 103 16.14 -2.50 13.94
N GLY A 104 15.97 -3.76 13.52
CA GLY A 104 15.40 -4.12 12.22
C GLY A 104 13.96 -3.63 12.04
N ARG A 105 13.12 -3.76 13.08
CA ARG A 105 11.74 -3.26 13.08
C ARG A 105 11.66 -1.77 12.76
N ARG A 106 12.45 -0.94 13.45
CA ARG A 106 12.40 0.52 13.26
C ARG A 106 12.87 0.94 11.88
N GLN A 107 13.92 0.30 11.37
CA GLN A 107 14.42 0.55 10.02
C GLN A 107 13.37 0.17 8.96
N PHE A 108 12.78 -1.02 9.11
CA PHE A 108 11.69 -1.46 8.24
C PHE A 108 10.48 -0.54 8.29
N ASP A 109 9.98 -0.17 9.48
CA ASP A 109 8.82 0.72 9.62
C ASP A 109 9.06 2.08 8.96
N GLN A 110 10.26 2.65 9.14
CA GLN A 110 10.63 3.90 8.49
C GLN A 110 10.65 3.77 6.96
N ALA A 111 11.28 2.72 6.44
CA ALA A 111 11.37 2.46 5.01
C ALA A 111 9.99 2.20 4.39
N LEU A 112 9.15 1.40 5.06
CA LEU A 112 7.78 1.12 4.65
C LEU A 112 6.93 2.39 4.58
N ARG A 113 6.95 3.22 5.64
CA ARG A 113 6.22 4.50 5.66
C ARG A 113 6.66 5.42 4.53
N HIS A 114 7.97 5.51 4.30
CA HIS A 114 8.52 6.30 3.20
C HIS A 114 8.03 5.79 1.84
N PHE A 115 8.22 4.49 1.57
CA PHE A 115 7.80 3.85 0.32
C PHE A 115 6.31 4.04 0.04
N LEU A 116 5.46 3.80 1.04
CA LEU A 116 4.02 3.95 0.91
C LEU A 116 3.61 5.43 0.72
N SER A 117 4.26 6.39 1.38
CA SER A 117 3.99 7.82 1.15
C SER A 117 4.34 8.23 -0.28
N THR A 118 5.55 7.90 -0.71
CA THR A 118 6.07 8.30 -2.01
C THR A 118 5.32 7.62 -3.15
N TYR A 119 5.20 6.29 -3.14
CA TYR A 119 4.71 5.56 -4.30
C TYR A 119 3.20 5.34 -4.31
N LEU A 120 2.47 5.45 -3.19
CA LEU A 120 1.01 5.29 -3.18
C LEU A 120 0.21 6.58 -3.01
N GLU A 121 0.83 7.67 -2.55
CA GLU A 121 0.14 8.95 -2.38
C GLU A 121 0.76 10.01 -3.30
N GLU A 122 2.03 10.35 -3.09
CA GLU A 122 2.67 11.48 -3.77
C GLU A 122 2.76 11.26 -5.29
N ILE A 123 3.37 10.16 -5.71
CA ILE A 123 3.55 9.85 -7.14
C ILE A 123 2.20 9.60 -7.83
N MET A 124 1.23 8.97 -7.16
CA MET A 124 -0.11 8.76 -7.73
C MET A 124 -0.82 10.09 -8.01
N LEU A 125 -0.73 11.06 -7.09
CA LEU A 125 -1.29 12.39 -7.30
C LEU A 125 -0.52 13.17 -8.37
N GLN A 126 0.81 13.06 -8.41
CA GLN A 126 1.63 13.68 -9.45
C GLN A 126 1.32 13.12 -10.84
N ALA A 127 1.18 11.80 -10.95
CA ALA A 127 0.82 11.12 -12.19
C ALA A 127 -0.57 11.55 -12.71
N GLY A 128 -1.52 11.85 -11.81
CA GLY A 128 -2.82 12.43 -12.18
C GLY A 128 -2.74 13.84 -12.79
N ARG A 129 -1.60 14.52 -12.69
CA ARG A 129 -1.34 15.84 -13.29
C ARG A 129 -0.45 15.78 -14.53
N ASP A 130 0.06 14.60 -14.88
CA ASP A 130 0.85 14.41 -16.09
C ASP A 130 -0.03 14.49 -17.34
N ALA A 131 0.45 15.20 -18.37
CA ALA A 131 -0.34 15.46 -19.58
C ALA A 131 -0.75 14.18 -20.31
N GLU A 132 0.15 13.20 -20.45
CA GLU A 132 -0.14 11.96 -21.17
C GLU A 132 -1.04 11.03 -20.31
N CYS A 133 -0.89 11.02 -18.99
CA CYS A 133 -1.84 10.35 -18.10
C CYS A 133 -3.25 10.96 -18.21
N VAL A 134 -3.37 12.28 -18.09
CA VAL A 134 -4.65 13.01 -18.16
C VAL A 134 -5.36 12.74 -19.49
N GLU A 135 -4.63 12.81 -20.59
CA GLU A 135 -5.17 12.56 -21.93
C GLU A 135 -5.77 11.15 -22.06
N ASN A 136 -5.09 10.13 -21.52
CA ASN A 136 -5.49 8.74 -21.71
C ASN A 136 -6.50 8.24 -20.67
N SER A 137 -6.45 8.77 -19.43
CA SER A 137 -7.33 8.33 -18.35
C SER A 137 -8.56 9.22 -18.16
N GLY A 138 -8.60 10.39 -18.78
CA GLY A 138 -9.63 11.39 -18.52
C GLY A 138 -9.59 11.94 -17.09
N TRP A 139 -8.42 11.91 -16.43
CA TRP A 139 -8.28 12.39 -15.07
C TRP A 139 -8.54 13.90 -15.02
N ASP A 140 -9.36 14.34 -14.08
CA ASP A 140 -9.77 15.73 -13.95
C ASP A 140 -9.66 16.23 -12.48
N PRO A 141 -9.88 17.52 -12.23
CA PRO A 141 -9.81 18.07 -10.87
C PRO A 141 -10.83 17.47 -9.88
N ALA A 142 -11.94 16.88 -10.36
CA ALA A 142 -12.89 16.18 -9.49
C ALA A 142 -12.32 14.85 -9.02
N HIS A 143 -11.65 14.10 -9.91
CA HIS A 143 -10.93 12.88 -9.54
C HIS A 143 -9.84 13.18 -8.51
N GLU A 144 -9.03 14.22 -8.72
CA GLU A 144 -7.95 14.57 -7.79
C GLU A 144 -8.43 14.86 -6.35
N ARG A 145 -9.53 15.61 -6.22
CA ARG A 145 -10.14 15.91 -4.91
C ARG A 145 -10.60 14.64 -4.19
N HIS A 146 -11.19 13.71 -4.92
CA HIS A 146 -11.68 12.45 -4.35
C HIS A 146 -10.53 11.47 -4.06
N ALA A 147 -9.49 11.51 -4.89
CA ALA A 147 -8.35 10.60 -4.82
C ALA A 147 -7.58 10.70 -3.51
N SER A 148 -7.35 11.91 -3.01
CA SER A 148 -6.57 12.12 -1.78
C SER A 148 -7.07 11.28 -0.60
N SER A 149 -8.39 11.21 -0.40
CA SER A 149 -8.99 10.41 0.67
C SER A 149 -8.85 8.90 0.40
N VAL A 150 -9.18 8.46 -0.82
CA VAL A 150 -9.10 7.06 -1.24
C VAL A 150 -7.68 6.52 -1.11
N LEU A 151 -6.69 7.27 -1.57
CA LEU A 151 -5.27 6.91 -1.51
C LEU A 151 -4.78 6.81 -0.06
N ARG A 152 -5.16 7.76 0.79
CA ARG A 152 -4.80 7.73 2.22
C ARG A 152 -5.37 6.49 2.91
N HIS A 153 -6.63 6.16 2.67
CA HIS A 153 -7.26 4.95 3.23
C HIS A 153 -6.60 3.68 2.70
N TYR A 154 -6.33 3.62 1.39
CA TYR A 154 -5.64 2.49 0.78
C TYR A 154 -4.23 2.30 1.35
N ARG A 155 -3.47 3.38 1.51
CA ARG A 155 -2.13 3.39 2.13
C ARG A 155 -2.17 2.86 3.56
N GLN A 156 -3.10 3.35 4.39
CA GLN A 156 -3.27 2.88 5.77
C GLN A 156 -3.60 1.38 5.81
N ARG A 157 -4.51 0.92 4.95
CA ARG A 157 -4.88 -0.49 4.87
C ARG A 157 -3.69 -1.37 4.48
N LEU A 158 -2.88 -0.96 3.50
CA LEU A 158 -1.68 -1.70 3.11
C LEU A 158 -0.62 -1.71 4.20
N TYR A 159 -0.38 -0.57 4.85
CA TYR A 159 0.52 -0.48 6.00
C TYR A 159 0.15 -1.50 7.07
N HIS A 160 -1.13 -1.56 7.46
CA HIS A 160 -1.60 -2.56 8.43
C HIS A 160 -1.42 -4.00 7.93
N LYS A 161 -1.83 -4.29 6.68
CA LYS A 161 -1.72 -5.63 6.10
C LYS A 161 -0.27 -6.14 6.08
N ILE A 162 0.68 -5.27 5.75
CA ILE A 162 2.12 -5.61 5.73
C ILE A 162 2.64 -5.78 7.16
N HIS A 163 2.33 -4.84 8.05
CA HIS A 163 2.77 -4.87 9.44
C HIS A 163 2.22 -6.08 10.23
N GLU A 164 1.04 -6.59 9.87
CA GLU A 164 0.40 -7.75 10.51
C GLU A 164 1.04 -9.10 10.13
N ARG A 165 1.88 -9.17 9.09
CA ARG A 165 2.55 -10.43 8.68
C ARG A 165 3.63 -10.89 9.62
N LEU A 166 4.04 -10.04 10.55
CA LEU A 166 5.22 -10.25 11.36
C LEU A 166 4.86 -10.96 12.67
N PRO A 167 5.70 -11.89 13.15
CA PRO A 167 5.50 -12.50 14.45
C PRO A 167 5.58 -11.41 15.53
N TYR A 168 4.54 -11.29 16.34
CA TYR A 168 4.51 -10.40 17.50
C TYR A 168 5.69 -10.70 18.43
N TYR A 169 6.77 -9.90 18.37
CA TYR A 169 7.79 -9.93 19.41
C TYR A 169 7.50 -8.92 20.54
N ASP A 170 6.64 -7.93 20.27
CA ASP A 170 6.34 -6.82 21.20
C ASP A 170 4.91 -6.83 21.78
N VAL A 171 4.16 -7.91 21.58
CA VAL A 171 3.00 -8.18 22.43
C VAL A 171 3.31 -9.47 23.16
N THR A 172 3.99 -9.36 24.31
CA THR A 172 3.68 -10.32 25.38
C THR A 172 2.16 -10.33 25.47
N ARG A 173 1.54 -11.46 25.12
CA ARG A 173 0.12 -11.66 25.40
C ARG A 173 -0.05 -11.25 26.86
N PRO A 174 -0.83 -10.22 27.20
CA PRO A 174 -0.90 -9.77 28.57
C PRO A 174 -1.24 -11.01 29.37
N GLU A 175 -0.39 -11.33 30.34
CA GLU A 175 -0.65 -12.41 31.27
C GLU A 175 -1.78 -11.87 32.16
N VAL A 176 -3.01 -11.97 31.65
CA VAL A 176 -4.19 -11.53 32.36
C VAL A 176 -4.39 -12.56 33.44
N ASP A 177 -4.01 -12.20 34.67
CA ASP A 177 -4.43 -12.94 35.84
C ASP A 177 -5.94 -12.78 36.02
N TRP A 178 -6.68 -13.73 35.45
CA TRP A 178 -8.13 -13.79 35.56
C TRP A 178 -8.57 -14.02 37.01
N ALA A 179 -7.72 -14.58 37.87
CA ALA A 179 -8.01 -14.73 39.28
C ALA A 179 -7.91 -13.38 40.01
N GLU A 180 -6.89 -12.56 39.71
CA GLU A 180 -6.77 -11.18 40.22
C GLU A 180 -7.99 -10.34 39.82
N ARG A 181 -8.37 -10.37 38.54
CA ARG A 181 -9.55 -9.64 38.05
C ARG A 181 -10.86 -10.14 38.66
N ALA A 182 -11.02 -11.46 38.81
CA ALA A 182 -12.19 -12.02 39.46
C ALA A 182 -12.28 -11.65 40.95
N ASN A 183 -11.14 -11.51 41.63
CA ASN A 183 -11.07 -11.06 43.02
C ASN A 183 -11.36 -9.57 43.15
N PHE A 184 -10.85 -8.74 42.25
CA PHE A 184 -11.15 -7.31 42.18
C PHE A 184 -12.64 -7.04 41.97
N VAL A 185 -13.26 -7.71 40.99
CA VAL A 185 -14.71 -7.58 40.73
C VAL A 185 -15.53 -8.09 41.92
N ARG A 186 -15.12 -9.20 42.55
CA ARG A 186 -15.76 -9.69 43.78
C ARG A 186 -15.64 -8.70 44.94
N ALA A 187 -14.52 -8.01 45.08
CA ALA A 187 -14.32 -6.99 46.10
C ALA A 187 -15.20 -5.75 45.83
N MET A 188 -15.25 -5.28 44.58
CA MET A 188 -16.06 -4.14 44.16
C MET A 188 -17.56 -4.41 44.33
N LEU A 189 -18.02 -5.61 44.01
CA LEU A 189 -19.43 -6.04 44.21
C LEU A 189 -19.79 -6.31 45.68
N ARG A 190 -18.80 -6.51 46.56
CA ARG A 190 -19.00 -6.74 48.00
C ARG A 190 -18.87 -5.48 48.86
N GLY A 191 -18.46 -4.35 48.28
CA GLY A 191 -18.16 -3.13 49.04
C GLY A 191 -18.17 -1.88 48.18
N GLY A 192 -19.28 -1.63 47.49
CA GLY A 192 -19.66 -0.27 47.11
C GLY A 192 -20.34 0.41 48.29
N ASP A 193 -19.55 0.79 49.29
CA ASP A 193 -19.92 1.76 50.32
C ASP A 193 -18.74 2.75 50.46
N ALA A 194 -18.84 3.84 49.69
CA ALA A 194 -18.18 5.11 49.96
C ALA A 194 -19.18 6.22 49.63
#